data_AF-A0A524QGU2-F1
#
_entry.id   AF-A0A524QGU2-F1
#
_cell.length_a   1.000
_cell.length_b   1.000
_cell.length_c   1.000
_cell.angle_alpha   90.00
_cell.angle_beta   90.00
_cell.angle_gamma   90.00
#
_symmetry.space_group_name_H-M   'P 1'
#
loop_
_entity.id
_entity.type
_entity.pdbx_description
1 polymer ?
#
loop_
_entity_poly.entity_id
_entity_poly.type
_entity_poly.pdbx_seq_one_letter_code
_entity_poly.pdbx_strand_id
1 'polypeptide(L)'
;MKRVKLNKLSVAASMFLIILSLGVNAQNIQDIDGNTYRTVSYGLQVWTVPNLNVSHFRNGDTIPEARSAEEWLKAAEAGAPAWCYQENDPANGNRYGKLYNWYAVNDPRG
;
A
#
# COMPACT_ATOMS: atom_id res chain seq x y z
N MET A 1 -54.77 -40.48 -25.87
CA MET A 1 -53.29 -40.57 -26.06
C MET A 1 -52.81 -39.30 -26.76
N LYS A 2 -52.34 -38.29 -26.00
CA LYS A 2 -51.92 -36.98 -26.54
C LYS A 2 -50.41 -37.01 -26.84
N ARG A 3 -50.02 -36.86 -28.12
CA ARG A 3 -48.62 -36.70 -28.52
C ARG A 3 -48.19 -35.25 -28.27
N VAL A 4 -47.22 -35.04 -27.38
CA VAL A 4 -46.55 -33.75 -27.19
C VAL A 4 -45.48 -33.60 -28.27
N LYS A 5 -45.55 -32.52 -29.06
CA LYS A 5 -44.53 -32.15 -30.05
C LYS A 5 -43.36 -31.50 -29.32
N LEU A 6 -42.18 -32.14 -29.38
CA LEU A 6 -40.92 -31.57 -28.89
C LEU A 6 -40.38 -30.63 -29.98
N ASN A 7 -40.37 -29.32 -29.71
CA ASN A 7 -39.79 -28.33 -30.63
C ASN A 7 -38.27 -28.31 -30.47
N LYS A 8 -37.55 -28.54 -31.57
CA LYS A 8 -36.11 -28.29 -31.69
C LYS A 8 -35.90 -26.77 -31.81
N LEU A 9 -35.21 -26.14 -30.86
CA LEU A 9 -34.71 -24.77 -31.02
C LEU A 9 -33.33 -24.61 -30.35
N SER A 10 -32.35 -24.28 -31.19
CA SER A 10 -30.98 -23.76 -30.99
C SER A 10 -30.03 -24.37 -29.96
N VAL A 11 -29.03 -25.07 -30.51
CA VAL A 11 -27.64 -25.04 -30.06
C VAL A 11 -27.07 -23.61 -30.23
N ALA A 12 -26.18 -23.21 -29.32
CA ALA A 12 -25.30 -22.04 -29.33
C ALA A 12 -25.87 -20.68 -28.87
N ALA A 13 -25.51 -20.28 -27.64
CA ALA A 13 -25.24 -18.89 -27.30
C ALA A 13 -24.18 -18.85 -26.18
N SER A 14 -22.96 -18.44 -26.57
CA SER A 14 -21.89 -17.88 -25.73
C SER A 14 -21.58 -18.62 -24.43
N MET A 15 -20.50 -19.39 -24.34
CA MET A 15 -19.16 -18.81 -24.14
C MET A 15 -19.25 -17.43 -23.46
N PHE A 16 -19.77 -17.40 -22.23
CA PHE A 16 -19.57 -16.27 -21.35
C PHE A 16 -18.10 -16.34 -20.93
N LEU A 17 -17.25 -15.90 -21.86
CA LEU A 17 -15.99 -15.25 -21.58
C LEU A 17 -16.33 -14.19 -20.53
N ILE A 18 -16.24 -14.57 -19.26
CA ILE A 18 -15.82 -13.64 -18.23
C ILE A 18 -14.37 -13.35 -18.60
N ILE A 19 -14.19 -12.50 -19.61
CA ILE A 19 -13.12 -11.51 -19.54
C ILE A 19 -13.56 -10.70 -18.33
N LEU A 20 -13.18 -11.17 -17.13
CA LEU A 20 -13.08 -10.29 -15.99
C LEU A 20 -12.00 -9.35 -16.48
N SER A 21 -12.44 -8.22 -17.02
CA SER A 21 -11.54 -7.13 -17.31
C SER A 21 -10.75 -6.97 -16.03
N LEU A 22 -9.46 -7.30 -16.09
CA LEU A 22 -8.49 -6.92 -15.08
C LEU A 22 -8.34 -5.39 -15.19
N GLY A 23 -9.44 -4.68 -14.98
CA GLY A 23 -9.44 -3.28 -14.66
C GLY A 23 -8.94 -3.24 -13.24
N VAL A 24 -7.61 -3.24 -13.09
CA VAL A 24 -7.02 -2.77 -11.84
C VAL A 24 -7.32 -1.28 -11.80
N ASN A 25 -8.49 -0.96 -11.27
CA ASN A 25 -8.83 0.40 -10.92
C ASN A 25 -7.79 0.84 -9.89
N ALA A 26 -7.22 2.03 -10.07
CA ALA A 26 -6.40 2.66 -9.05
C ALA A 26 -7.20 2.70 -7.74
N GLN A 27 -6.84 1.85 -6.78
CA GLN A 27 -7.50 1.80 -5.48
C GLN A 27 -6.72 2.65 -4.51
N ASN A 28 -7.45 3.35 -3.65
CA ASN A 28 -6.85 4.04 -2.51
C ASN A 28 -6.67 3.03 -1.38
N ILE A 29 -5.47 2.95 -0.82
CA ILE A 29 -5.19 2.18 0.39
C ILE A 29 -5.01 3.13 1.57
N GLN A 30 -5.45 2.74 2.76
CA GLN A 30 -5.32 3.53 3.98
C GLN A 30 -4.45 2.79 5.00
N ASP A 31 -3.56 3.51 5.67
CA ASP A 31 -2.78 2.97 6.79
C ASP A 31 -3.44 3.27 8.16
N ILE A 32 -2.81 2.81 9.24
CA ILE A 32 -3.30 3.01 10.61
C ILE A 32 -3.15 4.46 11.10
N ASP A 33 -2.35 5.27 10.42
CA ASP A 33 -2.17 6.70 10.70
C ASP A 33 -3.21 7.55 9.96
N GLY A 34 -4.08 6.91 9.18
CA GLY A 34 -5.12 7.54 8.40
C GLY A 34 -4.63 8.11 7.06
N ASN A 35 -3.36 7.91 6.68
CA ASN A 35 -2.87 8.36 5.38
C ASN A 35 -3.53 7.54 4.27
N THR A 36 -3.92 8.20 3.19
CA THR A 36 -4.53 7.56 2.02
C THR A 36 -3.57 7.62 0.84
N TYR A 37 -3.25 6.47 0.26
CA TYR A 37 -2.33 6.35 -0.87
C TYR A 37 -3.05 5.91 -2.13
N ARG A 38 -2.97 6.74 -3.17
CA ARG A 38 -3.35 6.31 -4.51
C ARG A 38 -2.35 5.29 -5.02
N THR A 39 -2.86 4.22 -5.62
CA THR A 39 -2.03 3.18 -6.23
C THR A 39 -2.04 3.26 -7.75
N VAL A 40 -1.00 2.71 -8.37
CA VAL A 40 -0.90 2.45 -9.81
C VAL A 40 -0.38 1.04 -10.02
N SER A 41 -0.85 0.40 -11.09
CA SER A 41 -0.39 -0.94 -11.45
C SER A 41 0.70 -0.86 -12.50
N TYR A 42 1.78 -1.58 -12.26
CA TYR A 42 2.84 -1.78 -13.22
C TYR A 42 3.19 -3.26 -13.31
N GLY A 43 2.88 -3.88 -14.46
CA GLY A 43 2.95 -5.33 -14.61
C GLY A 43 1.99 -6.05 -13.65
N LEU A 44 2.54 -6.95 -12.83
CA LEU A 44 1.79 -7.70 -11.80
C LEU A 44 1.84 -7.04 -10.41
N GLN A 45 2.53 -5.91 -10.28
CA GLN A 45 2.72 -5.23 -9.00
C GLN A 45 1.85 -3.97 -8.92
N VAL A 46 1.43 -3.67 -7.70
CA VAL A 46 0.69 -2.45 -7.35
C VAL A 46 1.60 -1.59 -6.50
N TRP A 47 1.81 -0.35 -6.93
CA TRP A 47 2.70 0.62 -6.29
C TRP A 47 1.90 1.79 -5.74
N THR A 48 2.26 2.30 -4.56
CA THR A 48 1.78 3.60 -4.11
C THR A 48 2.45 4.70 -4.92
N VAL A 49 1.71 5.74 -5.28
CA VAL A 49 2.27 6.91 -5.97
C VAL A 49 3.04 7.83 -5.02
N PRO A 50 2.54 8.17 -3.82
CA PRO A 50 3.31 8.94 -2.85
C PRO A 50 4.29 8.04 -2.07
N ASN A 51 5.30 8.68 -1.48
CA ASN A 51 6.18 8.05 -0.49
C ASN A 51 5.40 7.67 0.77
N LEU A 52 5.85 6.61 1.44
CA LEU A 52 5.30 6.16 2.72
C LEU A 52 5.48 7.24 3.81
N ASN A 53 4.46 7.46 4.64
CA ASN A 53 4.43 8.58 5.59
C ASN A 53 3.89 8.19 6.98
N VAL A 54 4.23 6.99 7.44
CA VAL A 54 3.77 6.43 8.71
C VAL A 54 4.60 6.89 9.91
N SER A 55 3.97 6.94 11.08
CA SER A 55 4.59 7.09 12.41
C SER A 55 4.41 5.84 13.27
N HIS A 56 3.67 4.84 12.79
CA HIS A 56 3.43 3.60 13.52
C HIS A 56 3.70 2.37 12.63
N PHE A 57 4.19 1.32 13.25
CA PHE A 57 4.28 -0.02 12.68
C PHE A 57 2.89 -0.64 12.51
N ARG A 58 2.76 -1.72 11.73
CA ARG A 58 1.45 -2.35 11.45
C ARG A 58 0.69 -2.82 12.69
N ASN A 59 1.40 -3.09 13.79
CA ASN A 59 0.81 -3.48 15.08
C ASN A 59 0.38 -2.28 15.96
N GLY A 60 0.61 -1.05 15.52
CA GLY A 60 0.29 0.17 16.27
C GLY A 60 1.45 0.71 17.12
N ASP A 61 2.59 0.03 17.20
CA ASP A 61 3.75 0.55 17.93
C ASP A 61 4.30 1.80 17.23
N THR A 62 4.63 2.82 18.00
CA THR A 62 5.21 4.06 17.46
C THR A 62 6.64 3.83 16.96
N ILE A 63 6.95 4.40 15.79
CA ILE A 63 8.30 4.61 15.29
C ILE A 63 8.73 6.01 15.80
N PRO A 64 9.77 6.12 16.66
CA PRO A 64 10.22 7.41 17.18
C PRO A 64 10.72 8.36 16.08
N GLU A 65 10.43 9.65 16.23
CA GLU A 65 11.04 10.72 15.44
C GLU A 65 12.44 11.02 15.97
N ALA A 66 13.43 11.07 15.10
CA ALA A 66 14.74 11.65 15.38
C ALA A 66 14.78 13.08 14.81
N ARG A 67 14.88 14.08 15.69
CA ARG A 67 14.81 15.52 15.35
C ARG A 67 16.16 16.17 15.11
N SER A 68 17.23 15.41 15.31
CA SER A 68 18.59 15.88 15.15
C SER A 68 19.49 14.77 14.62
N ALA A 69 20.65 15.15 14.07
CA ALA A 69 21.67 14.19 13.67
C ALA A 69 22.15 13.34 14.86
N GLU A 70 22.23 13.94 16.06
CA GLU A 70 22.60 13.23 17.29
C GLU A 70 21.57 12.16 17.68
N GLU A 71 20.28 12.50 17.65
CA GLU A 71 19.19 11.55 17.91
C GLU A 71 19.16 10.41 16.88
N TRP A 72 19.39 10.73 15.60
CA TRP A 72 19.45 9.75 14.54
C TRP A 72 20.60 8.75 14.73
N LEU A 73 21.79 9.26 15.05
CA LEU A 73 22.97 8.45 15.34
C LEU A 73 22.75 7.58 16.58
N LYS A 74 22.20 8.16 17.66
CA LYS A 74 21.88 7.43 18.89
C LYS A 74 20.89 6.29 18.65
N ALA A 75 19.86 6.51 17.84
CA ALA A 75 18.92 5.45 17.46
C ALA A 75 19.62 4.34 16.67
N ALA A 76 20.49 4.70 15.73
CA ALA A 76 21.25 3.73 14.94
C ALA A 76 22.23 2.91 15.81
N GLU A 77 22.96 3.54 16.72
CA GLU A 77 23.86 2.88 17.68
C GLU A 77 23.11 1.92 18.61
N ALA A 78 21.89 2.29 19.01
CA ALA A 78 21.01 1.45 19.82
C ALA A 78 20.31 0.33 19.03
N GLY A 79 20.46 0.28 17.70
CA GLY A 79 19.72 -0.64 16.85
C GLY A 79 18.21 -0.41 16.84
N ALA A 80 17.79 0.82 17.12
CA ALA A 80 16.40 1.19 17.28
C ALA A 80 15.81 1.79 16.00
N PRO A 81 14.53 1.52 15.69
CA PRO A 81 13.85 2.13 14.56
C PRO A 81 13.65 3.63 14.80
N ALA A 82 13.80 4.42 13.74
CA ALA A 82 13.53 5.85 13.79
C ALA A 82 13.11 6.38 12.41
N TRP A 83 12.38 7.48 12.41
CA TRP A 83 12.11 8.29 11.23
C TRP A 83 12.52 9.75 11.43
N CYS A 84 12.73 10.50 10.35
CA CYS A 84 12.94 11.95 10.38
C CYS A 84 12.34 12.62 9.14
N TYR A 85 12.21 13.95 9.20
CA TYR A 85 11.95 14.74 8.00
C TYR A 85 13.26 15.03 7.27
N GLN A 86 13.18 15.16 5.95
CA GLN A 86 14.33 15.64 5.16
C GLN A 86 14.79 17.00 5.71
N GLU A 87 16.10 17.15 5.95
CA GLU A 87 16.72 18.32 6.60
C GLU A 87 16.23 18.61 8.03
N ASN A 88 15.52 17.68 8.69
CA ASN A 88 14.84 17.89 9.96
C ASN A 88 13.83 19.05 9.94
N ASP A 89 13.30 19.39 8.75
CA ASP A 89 12.27 20.42 8.60
C ASP A 89 10.88 19.77 8.44
N PRO A 90 9.95 19.95 9.39
CA PRO A 90 8.59 19.45 9.28
C PRO A 90 7.83 19.92 8.04
N ALA A 91 8.19 21.08 7.46
CA ALA A 91 7.58 21.55 6.21
C ALA A 91 7.84 20.60 5.04
N ASN A 92 8.95 19.86 5.07
CA ASN A 92 9.29 18.85 4.07
C ASN A 92 8.42 17.59 4.16
N GLY A 93 7.77 17.34 5.30
CA GLY A 93 6.86 16.20 5.48
C GLY A 93 5.71 16.16 4.49
N ASN A 94 5.15 17.32 4.14
CA ASN A 94 4.05 17.43 3.18
C ASN A 94 4.50 17.16 1.73
N ARG A 95 5.78 17.39 1.43
CA ARG A 95 6.31 17.28 0.06
C ARG A 95 6.97 15.94 -0.22
N TYR A 96 7.75 15.45 0.74
CA TYR A 96 8.62 14.28 0.54
C TYR A 96 8.23 13.09 1.43
N GLY A 97 7.38 13.30 2.43
CA GLY A 97 7.09 12.29 3.47
C GLY A 97 8.24 12.19 4.48
N LYS A 98 8.30 11.04 5.15
CA LYS A 98 9.31 10.72 6.17
C LYS A 98 10.41 9.83 5.60
N LEU A 99 11.60 9.96 6.15
CA LEU A 99 12.73 9.07 5.92
C LEU A 99 12.83 8.08 7.09
N TYR A 100 13.22 6.84 6.82
CA TYR A 100 13.32 5.78 7.81
C TYR A 100 14.72 5.22 7.83
N ASN A 101 15.22 4.88 9.03
CA ASN A 101 16.49 4.19 9.15
C ASN A 101 16.34 2.69 8.81
N TRP A 102 17.48 2.00 8.65
CA TRP A 102 17.50 0.57 8.33
C TRP A 102 16.73 -0.28 9.35
N TYR A 103 16.82 0.07 10.64
CA TYR A 103 16.15 -0.66 11.72
C TYR A 103 14.63 -0.56 11.63
N ALA A 104 14.08 0.57 11.20
CA ALA A 104 12.64 0.71 10.95
C ALA A 104 12.18 -0.07 9.72
N VAL A 105 12.98 -0.07 8.64
CA VAL A 105 12.64 -0.78 7.38
C VAL A 105 12.72 -2.30 7.53
N ASN A 106 13.61 -2.80 8.38
CA ASN A 106 13.83 -4.24 8.59
C ASN A 106 13.20 -4.75 9.90
N ASP A 107 12.31 -3.99 10.51
CA ASP A 107 11.61 -4.39 11.74
C ASP A 107 10.48 -5.37 11.41
N PRO A 108 10.35 -6.51 12.11
CA PRO A 108 9.29 -7.49 11.86
C PRO A 108 7.87 -6.95 12.08
N ARG A 109 7.70 -5.79 12.74
CA ARG A 109 6.40 -5.14 12.94
C ARG A 109 5.96 -4.31 11.74
N GLY A 110 6.84 -4.06 10.77
CA GLY A 110 6.59 -3.24 9.57
C GLY A 110 6.89 -3.98 8.29
#